data_AF-C9S768-F1
#
_entry.id   AF-C9S768-F1
#
_cell.length_a   1.000
_cell.length_b   1.000
_cell.length_c   1.000
_cell.angle_alpha   90.00
_cell.angle_beta   90.00
_cell.angle_gamma   90.00
#
_symmetry.space_group_name_H-M   'P 1'
#
loop_
_entity.id
_entity.type
_entity.pdbx_description
1 polymer ?
#
loop_
_entity_poly.entity_id
_entity_poly.type
_entity_poly.pdbx_seq_one_letter_code
_entity_poly.pdbx_strand_id
1 'polypeptide(L)'
;MLSSNSFHAKLIPRNQPLESDSVGKVETEAYPYDLGSYSRKVTTNSDAAQTWFDRGRVWAYAFNHEEAARCFARAAEHDPRCAMAYWGLAYAVGPNYNKTWARYDAEDFKASAQRGSEALARATELIEQASPVEQALIRALVTRFPSANAASDETPATLDRAYADAMKAVHDNFPSDLEVKALYPESLMCIRPRQLWNLDTGAPTTQETVDARHAIEAGFALPGGHTHAALNHLYIHLMEMSQTVALALPAADRLRDLVPDGSHLQHMATHIDAAVGDYRHSIESNRRALGPTTSTLSATQRAAVFSCTPSYVSGGGRTCWRSRHQRMGGLWSITTAVTFYGRAIALGVLGRKEEARAERDKFEQARAAVPRERRWGVTAVAKEVLEVASLMCEGELVYREGEHDRAFDLLRRAVTLEDNLPYSDPPLWMQPVRHALGALLLEQGRSEEAEVAYRQDLGLSKDLSRRKARLGNVWGLHGLHESLVRNGKKDEAWALSLQKDVVTASADIRVAASCFCRVSAVGSRRTACAVPS
;
A
#
# COMPACT_ATOMS: atom_id res chain seq x y z
N MET A 1 28.50 27.27 -21.36
CA MET A 1 29.24 26.47 -22.36
C MET A 1 29.93 25.34 -21.63
N LEU A 2 29.93 24.15 -22.23
CA LEU A 2 30.30 22.82 -21.69
C LEU A 2 29.23 22.18 -20.81
N SER A 3 28.82 20.92 -20.96
CA SER A 3 28.62 20.02 -22.11
C SER A 3 27.82 18.84 -21.54
N SER A 4 26.72 18.50 -22.21
CA SER A 4 25.86 17.36 -21.93
C SER A 4 26.60 16.01 -22.05
N ASN A 5 26.47 15.13 -21.06
CA ASN A 5 26.81 13.71 -21.18
C ASN A 5 25.54 12.87 -21.07
N SER A 6 25.00 12.48 -22.22
CA SER A 6 23.94 11.48 -22.37
C SER A 6 24.52 10.07 -22.19
N PHE A 7 23.93 9.27 -21.30
CA PHE A 7 24.17 7.83 -21.27
C PHE A 7 23.39 7.16 -22.43
N HIS A 8 24.13 6.65 -23.41
CA HIS A 8 23.60 5.82 -24.50
C HIS A 8 23.16 4.45 -23.99
N ALA A 9 21.86 4.15 -24.07
CA ALA A 9 21.37 2.78 -24.13
C ALA A 9 21.65 2.23 -25.54
N LYS A 10 22.31 1.07 -25.63
CA LYS A 10 22.63 0.42 -26.92
C LYS A 10 21.34 0.03 -27.64
N LEU A 11 21.12 0.67 -28.79
CA LEU A 11 20.15 0.29 -29.81
C LEU A 11 20.54 -1.07 -30.41
N ILE A 12 19.59 -2.01 -30.46
CA ILE A 12 19.67 -3.23 -31.27
C ILE A 12 19.34 -2.83 -32.73
N PRO A 13 20.10 -3.26 -33.75
CA PRO A 13 19.93 -2.75 -35.12
C PRO A 13 18.70 -3.33 -35.84
N ARG A 14 18.05 -2.48 -36.63
CA ARG A 14 16.98 -2.82 -37.60
C ARG A 14 17.55 -3.39 -38.90
N ASN A 15 16.78 -4.31 -39.49
CA ASN A 15 16.76 -4.83 -40.87
C ASN A 15 17.79 -5.90 -41.30
N GLN A 16 17.30 -7.11 -41.55
CA GLN A 16 17.58 -7.93 -42.74
C GLN A 16 16.39 -8.87 -43.05
N PRO A 17 16.21 -9.32 -44.32
CA PRO A 17 14.91 -9.64 -44.91
C PRO A 17 14.41 -11.08 -44.72
N LEU A 18 13.11 -11.26 -44.97
CA LEU A 18 12.35 -12.51 -44.96
C LEU A 18 12.82 -13.50 -46.04
N GLU A 19 13.07 -14.74 -45.65
CA GLU A 19 12.94 -15.92 -46.52
C GLU A 19 11.94 -16.91 -45.88
N SER A 20 11.11 -17.47 -46.75
CA SER A 20 9.90 -18.23 -46.45
C SER A 20 10.12 -19.71 -46.21
N ASP A 21 9.09 -20.31 -45.62
CA ASP A 21 8.71 -21.72 -45.63
C ASP A 21 9.35 -22.68 -44.61
N SER A 22 8.64 -22.88 -43.50
CA SER A 22 8.01 -24.20 -43.25
C SER A 22 6.91 -24.09 -42.19
N VAL A 23 5.73 -24.53 -42.59
CA VAL A 23 4.53 -24.69 -41.76
C VAL A 23 4.77 -25.81 -40.75
N GLY A 24 4.63 -25.53 -39.45
CA GLY A 24 4.50 -26.59 -38.45
C GLY A 24 4.88 -26.21 -37.02
N LYS A 25 3.86 -26.15 -36.16
CA LYS A 25 3.85 -25.94 -34.69
C LYS A 25 4.04 -24.49 -34.24
N VAL A 26 2.91 -23.85 -33.95
CA VAL A 26 2.84 -22.70 -33.04
C VAL A 26 3.32 -23.18 -31.68
N GLU A 27 4.58 -22.92 -31.34
CA GLU A 27 5.03 -22.93 -29.97
C GLU A 27 4.19 -21.87 -29.23
N THR A 28 3.30 -22.32 -28.35
CA THR A 28 2.82 -21.46 -27.27
C THR A 28 4.06 -21.05 -26.48
N GLU A 29 4.54 -19.81 -26.64
CA GLU A 29 5.51 -19.23 -25.70
C GLU A 29 4.96 -19.50 -24.30
N ALA A 30 5.62 -20.35 -23.52
CA ALA A 30 5.21 -20.67 -22.17
C ALA A 30 5.21 -19.37 -21.38
N TYR A 31 4.03 -18.90 -21.01
CA TYR A 31 3.89 -17.65 -20.27
C TYR A 31 4.42 -17.88 -18.86
N PRO A 32 5.46 -17.15 -18.42
CA PRO A 32 6.24 -17.54 -17.24
C PRO A 32 5.57 -17.20 -15.92
N TYR A 33 4.34 -16.67 -15.94
CA TYR A 33 3.62 -16.18 -14.77
C TYR A 33 2.32 -16.95 -14.54
N ASP A 34 2.11 -17.34 -13.29
CA ASP A 34 0.85 -17.85 -12.76
C ASP A 34 -0.06 -16.67 -12.36
N LEU A 35 -1.06 -16.41 -13.20
CA LEU A 35 -2.05 -15.36 -13.02
C LEU A 35 -3.37 -15.88 -12.43
N GLY A 36 -3.40 -17.13 -11.97
CA GLY A 36 -4.62 -17.81 -11.59
C GLY A 36 -5.52 -18.16 -12.77
N SER A 37 -6.77 -18.48 -12.48
CA SER A 37 -7.73 -19.03 -13.46
C SER A 37 -8.75 -18.02 -13.97
N TYR A 38 -8.52 -16.71 -13.75
CA TYR A 38 -9.50 -15.70 -14.15
C TYR A 38 -9.64 -15.62 -15.67
N SER A 39 -10.87 -15.65 -16.16
CA SER A 39 -11.17 -15.50 -17.57
C SER A 39 -12.53 -14.83 -17.73
N ARG A 40 -12.66 -13.97 -18.74
CA ARG A 40 -13.96 -13.52 -19.24
C ARG A 40 -13.95 -13.55 -20.75
N LYS A 41 -14.97 -14.20 -21.30
CA LYS A 41 -15.20 -14.24 -22.74
C LYS A 41 -15.38 -12.82 -23.30
N VAL A 42 -14.62 -12.52 -24.34
CA VAL A 42 -14.82 -11.35 -25.19
C VAL A 42 -15.19 -11.76 -26.61
N THR A 43 -15.71 -10.81 -27.38
CA THR A 43 -16.03 -11.03 -28.78
C THR A 43 -14.75 -11.17 -29.62
N THR A 44 -14.32 -12.41 -29.75
CA THR A 44 -13.21 -12.88 -30.59
C THR A 44 -13.41 -14.36 -30.94
N ASN A 45 -12.94 -14.74 -32.13
CA ASN A 45 -12.88 -16.13 -32.57
C ASN A 45 -11.47 -16.74 -32.39
N SER A 46 -10.53 -15.99 -31.81
CA SER A 46 -9.15 -16.43 -31.60
C SER A 46 -8.93 -16.80 -30.13
N ASP A 47 -8.73 -18.09 -29.85
CA ASP A 47 -8.43 -18.57 -28.50
C ASP A 47 -7.11 -17.98 -27.97
N ALA A 48 -6.16 -17.72 -28.86
CA ALA A 48 -4.92 -17.02 -28.52
C ALA A 48 -5.19 -15.57 -28.10
N ALA A 49 -6.04 -14.84 -28.83
CA ALA A 49 -6.41 -13.47 -28.47
C ALA A 49 -7.16 -13.44 -27.13
N GLN A 50 -8.09 -14.37 -26.89
CA GLN A 50 -8.79 -14.52 -25.62
C GLN A 50 -7.82 -14.75 -24.45
N THR A 51 -6.85 -15.66 -24.63
CA THR A 51 -5.84 -15.96 -23.61
C THR A 51 -4.99 -14.73 -23.27
N TRP A 52 -4.51 -14.00 -24.29
CA TRP A 52 -3.72 -12.79 -24.08
C TRP A 52 -4.53 -11.64 -23.48
N PHE A 53 -5.81 -11.53 -23.83
CA PHE A 53 -6.73 -10.57 -23.24
C PHE A 53 -6.94 -10.85 -21.74
N ASP A 54 -7.18 -12.12 -21.37
CA ASP A 54 -7.33 -12.52 -19.97
C ASP A 54 -6.07 -12.22 -19.14
N ARG A 55 -4.88 -12.52 -19.67
CA ARG A 55 -3.59 -12.14 -19.04
C ARG A 55 -3.46 -10.64 -18.86
N GLY A 56 -3.73 -9.86 -19.92
CA GLY A 56 -3.62 -8.40 -19.88
C GLY A 56 -4.53 -7.78 -18.84
N ARG A 57 -5.73 -8.33 -18.68
CA ARG A 57 -6.67 -7.88 -17.66
C ARG A 57 -6.22 -8.18 -16.24
N VAL A 58 -5.71 -9.39 -15.96
CA VAL A 58 -5.20 -9.70 -14.62
C VAL A 58 -4.03 -8.78 -14.26
N TRP A 59 -3.14 -8.47 -15.21
CA TRP A 59 -2.09 -7.48 -14.98
C TRP A 59 -2.60 -6.06 -14.78
N ALA A 60 -3.64 -5.67 -15.52
CA ALA A 60 -4.28 -4.39 -15.32
C ALA A 60 -4.87 -4.29 -13.90
N TYR A 61 -5.49 -5.36 -13.39
CA TYR A 61 -5.97 -5.43 -12.01
C TYR A 61 -4.84 -5.44 -10.98
N ALA A 62 -3.68 -6.01 -11.31
CA ALA A 62 -2.46 -5.90 -10.51
C ALA A 62 -1.72 -4.56 -10.66
N PHE A 63 -2.32 -3.58 -11.36
CA PHE A 63 -1.75 -2.27 -11.67
C PHE A 63 -0.36 -2.35 -12.32
N ASN A 64 -0.08 -3.41 -13.08
CA ASN A 64 1.11 -3.54 -13.92
C ASN A 64 0.79 -3.05 -15.34
N HIS A 65 0.86 -1.73 -15.54
CA HIS A 65 0.51 -1.07 -16.80
C HIS A 65 1.29 -1.59 -18.01
N GLU A 66 2.59 -1.80 -17.86
CA GLU A 66 3.47 -2.18 -18.97
C GLU A 66 3.17 -3.60 -19.46
N GLU A 67 3.10 -4.56 -18.54
CA GLU A 67 2.81 -5.96 -18.89
C GLU A 67 1.37 -6.15 -19.36
N ALA A 68 0.41 -5.42 -18.76
CA ALA A 68 -0.97 -5.39 -19.23
C ALA A 68 -1.05 -4.91 -20.68
N ALA A 69 -0.45 -3.75 -20.98
CA ALA A 69 -0.42 -3.18 -22.32
C ALA A 69 0.27 -4.11 -23.34
N ARG A 70 1.33 -4.81 -22.94
CA ARG A 70 2.00 -5.83 -23.78
C ARG A 70 1.06 -6.99 -24.11
N CYS A 71 0.35 -7.52 -23.11
CA CYS A 71 -0.59 -8.61 -23.31
C CYS A 71 -1.75 -8.21 -24.22
N PHE A 72 -2.32 -7.01 -24.05
CA PHE A 72 -3.37 -6.52 -24.93
C PHE A 72 -2.90 -6.27 -26.37
N ALA A 73 -1.67 -5.79 -26.56
CA ALA A 73 -1.06 -5.70 -27.88
C ALA A 73 -0.93 -7.08 -28.55
N ARG A 74 -0.48 -8.10 -27.81
CA ARG A 74 -0.43 -9.49 -28.29
C ARG A 74 -1.82 -10.04 -28.63
N ALA A 75 -2.85 -9.70 -27.84
CA ALA A 75 -4.22 -10.06 -28.16
C ALA A 75 -4.67 -9.46 -29.51
N ALA A 76 -4.34 -8.19 -29.76
CA ALA A 76 -4.64 -7.52 -31.04
C ALA A 76 -3.82 -8.07 -32.22
N GLU A 77 -2.60 -8.56 -32.00
CA GLU A 77 -1.81 -9.27 -33.02
C GLU A 77 -2.49 -10.58 -33.45
N HIS A 78 -3.04 -11.32 -32.48
CA HIS A 78 -3.74 -12.60 -32.74
C HIS A 78 -5.16 -12.43 -33.29
N ASP A 79 -5.82 -11.31 -33.01
CA ASP A 79 -7.11 -10.93 -33.61
C ASP A 79 -7.22 -9.40 -33.77
N PRO A 80 -6.86 -8.86 -34.94
CA PRO A 80 -6.96 -7.43 -35.24
C PRO A 80 -8.40 -6.87 -35.30
N ARG A 81 -9.41 -7.74 -35.16
CA ARG A 81 -10.84 -7.38 -35.06
C ARG A 81 -11.38 -7.45 -33.64
N CYS A 82 -10.57 -7.88 -32.66
CA CYS A 82 -10.97 -7.88 -31.26
C CYS A 82 -10.99 -6.45 -30.69
N ALA A 83 -12.16 -5.83 -30.68
CA ALA A 83 -12.34 -4.47 -30.13
C ALA A 83 -11.84 -4.35 -28.68
N MET A 84 -12.06 -5.41 -27.87
CA MET A 84 -11.66 -5.42 -26.47
C MET A 84 -10.14 -5.49 -26.26
N ALA A 85 -9.35 -6.01 -27.21
CA ALA A 85 -7.89 -5.94 -27.12
C ALA A 85 -7.41 -4.48 -27.15
N TYR A 86 -7.99 -3.66 -28.02
CA TYR A 86 -7.67 -2.24 -28.10
C TYR A 86 -8.24 -1.43 -26.92
N TRP A 87 -9.45 -1.76 -26.45
CA TRP A 87 -9.99 -1.22 -25.21
C TRP A 87 -9.05 -1.50 -24.01
N GLY A 88 -8.59 -2.74 -23.90
CA GLY A 88 -7.70 -3.16 -22.81
C GLY A 88 -6.36 -2.45 -22.87
N LEU A 89 -5.81 -2.26 -24.08
CA LEU A 89 -4.60 -1.47 -24.27
C LEU A 89 -4.77 -0.04 -23.76
N ALA A 90 -5.89 0.62 -24.09
CA ALA A 90 -6.19 1.96 -23.60
C ALA A 90 -6.38 1.97 -22.07
N TYR A 91 -7.12 1.01 -21.52
CA TYR A 91 -7.32 0.88 -20.08
C TYR A 91 -5.98 0.71 -19.34
N ALA A 92 -5.08 -0.12 -19.87
CA ALA A 92 -3.78 -0.38 -19.28
C ALA A 92 -2.84 0.84 -19.28
N VAL A 93 -2.88 1.71 -20.30
CA VAL A 93 -2.01 2.90 -20.35
C VAL A 93 -2.64 4.10 -19.63
N GLY A 94 -3.95 4.07 -19.42
CA GLY A 94 -4.70 5.05 -18.66
C GLY A 94 -4.42 5.01 -17.14
N PRO A 95 -5.08 5.89 -16.38
CA PRO A 95 -4.86 6.05 -14.97
C PRO A 95 -5.58 4.95 -14.18
N ASN A 96 -5.10 4.68 -12.98
CA ASN A 96 -5.79 3.86 -11.98
C ASN A 96 -5.75 4.54 -10.61
N TYR A 97 -6.29 3.89 -9.59
CA TYR A 97 -6.34 4.40 -8.23
C TYR A 97 -4.95 4.79 -7.68
N ASN A 98 -3.89 4.06 -8.05
CA ASN A 98 -2.54 4.30 -7.56
C ASN A 98 -1.75 5.35 -8.37
N LYS A 99 -1.91 5.38 -9.70
CA LYS A 99 -1.34 6.38 -10.62
C LYS A 99 -2.50 7.08 -11.34
N THR A 100 -3.11 8.08 -10.70
CA THR A 100 -4.11 8.94 -11.34
C THR A 100 -3.46 9.90 -12.32
N TRP A 101 -4.25 10.52 -13.22
CA TRP A 101 -3.74 11.50 -14.19
C TRP A 101 -2.92 12.62 -13.54
N ALA A 102 -3.29 13.07 -12.33
CA ALA A 102 -2.55 14.07 -11.57
C ALA A 102 -1.11 13.66 -11.16
N ARG A 103 -0.76 12.37 -11.29
CA ARG A 103 0.57 11.82 -11.00
C ARG A 103 1.42 11.56 -12.24
N TYR A 104 0.87 11.79 -13.43
CA TYR A 104 1.65 11.75 -14.66
C TYR A 104 2.36 13.09 -14.79
N ASP A 105 3.67 13.06 -15.09
CA ASP A 105 4.31 14.28 -15.59
C ASP A 105 3.80 14.61 -17.00
N ALA A 106 4.19 15.76 -17.52
CA ALA A 106 3.67 16.25 -18.80
C ALA A 106 4.00 15.31 -19.98
N GLU A 107 5.17 14.67 -19.97
CA GLU A 107 5.59 13.76 -21.04
C GLU A 107 4.85 12.43 -20.93
N ASP A 108 4.81 11.87 -19.73
CA ASP A 108 4.07 10.65 -19.39
C ASP A 108 2.58 10.78 -19.75
N PHE A 109 1.96 11.92 -19.39
CA PHE A 109 0.55 12.19 -19.67
C PHE A 109 0.31 12.23 -21.19
N LYS A 110 1.12 13.01 -21.92
CA LYS A 110 0.99 13.15 -23.37
C LYS A 110 1.14 11.81 -24.08
N ALA A 111 2.16 11.03 -23.73
CA ALA A 111 2.42 9.73 -24.34
C ALA A 111 1.29 8.73 -24.06
N SER A 112 0.80 8.69 -22.81
CA SER A 112 -0.25 7.77 -22.39
C SER A 112 -1.61 8.16 -22.98
N ALA A 113 -1.92 9.45 -23.01
CA ALA A 113 -3.14 9.98 -23.62
C ALA A 113 -3.18 9.69 -25.12
N GLN A 114 -2.08 9.96 -25.84
CA GLN A 114 -1.99 9.67 -27.27
C GLN A 114 -2.19 8.17 -27.55
N ARG A 115 -1.44 7.31 -26.87
CA ARG A 115 -1.52 5.85 -27.07
C ARG A 115 -2.90 5.29 -26.74
N GLY A 116 -3.52 5.80 -25.67
CA GLY A 116 -4.88 5.40 -25.29
C GLY A 116 -5.93 5.85 -26.30
N SER A 117 -5.87 7.11 -26.77
CA SER A 117 -6.80 7.63 -27.77
C SER A 117 -6.66 6.92 -29.12
N GLU A 118 -5.45 6.58 -29.56
CA GLU A 118 -5.20 5.79 -30.78
C GLU A 118 -5.83 4.38 -30.66
N ALA A 119 -5.64 3.72 -29.52
CA ALA A 119 -6.24 2.42 -29.26
C ALA A 119 -7.78 2.49 -29.20
N LEU A 120 -8.34 3.52 -28.56
CA LEU A 120 -9.79 3.71 -28.47
C LEU A 120 -10.43 4.09 -29.81
N ALA A 121 -9.73 4.81 -30.68
CA ALA A 121 -10.17 5.03 -32.05
C ALA A 121 -10.35 3.69 -32.78
N ARG A 122 -9.36 2.80 -32.65
CA ARG A 122 -9.43 1.45 -33.24
C ARG A 122 -10.53 0.58 -32.61
N ALA A 123 -10.71 0.64 -31.29
CA ALA A 123 -11.81 -0.05 -30.61
C ALA A 123 -13.18 0.45 -31.10
N THR A 124 -13.30 1.76 -31.34
CA THR A 124 -14.53 2.40 -31.82
C THR A 124 -14.86 2.00 -33.26
N GLU A 125 -13.87 1.89 -34.15
CA GLU A 125 -14.07 1.38 -35.51
C GLU A 125 -14.65 -0.05 -35.53
N LEU A 126 -14.32 -0.85 -34.52
CA LEU A 126 -14.73 -2.25 -34.40
C LEU A 126 -16.00 -2.43 -33.54
N ILE A 127 -16.58 -1.35 -33.02
CA ILE A 127 -17.60 -1.40 -31.96
C ILE A 127 -18.85 -2.18 -32.36
N GLU A 128 -19.31 -2.06 -33.61
CA GLU A 128 -20.51 -2.74 -34.11
C GLU A 128 -20.39 -4.28 -34.11
N GLN A 129 -19.17 -4.80 -34.02
CA GLN A 129 -18.89 -6.23 -33.93
C GLN A 129 -18.88 -6.73 -32.49
N ALA A 130 -18.82 -5.84 -31.50
CA ALA A 130 -18.74 -6.17 -30.09
C ALA A 130 -20.14 -6.43 -29.49
N SER A 131 -20.18 -7.20 -28.41
CA SER A 131 -21.40 -7.43 -27.63
C SER A 131 -21.91 -6.13 -26.98
N PRO A 132 -23.20 -6.03 -26.62
CA PRO A 132 -23.77 -4.80 -26.07
C PRO A 132 -23.01 -4.22 -24.86
N VAL A 133 -22.52 -5.09 -23.96
CA VAL A 133 -21.73 -4.66 -22.79
C VAL A 133 -20.34 -4.15 -23.19
N GLU A 134 -19.66 -4.79 -24.14
CA GLU A 134 -18.37 -4.34 -24.64
C GLU A 134 -18.49 -2.98 -25.34
N GLN A 135 -19.54 -2.79 -26.14
CA GLN A 135 -19.80 -1.49 -26.75
C GLN A 135 -20.00 -0.38 -25.70
N ALA A 136 -20.73 -0.68 -24.62
CA ALA A 136 -20.95 0.27 -23.54
C ALA A 136 -19.65 0.60 -22.80
N LEU A 137 -18.80 -0.39 -22.53
CA LEU A 137 -17.49 -0.22 -21.91
C LEU A 137 -16.52 0.58 -22.79
N ILE A 138 -16.54 0.37 -24.11
CA ILE A 138 -15.76 1.14 -25.08
C ILE A 138 -16.19 2.61 -25.06
N ARG A 139 -17.50 2.87 -25.20
CA ARG A 139 -18.05 4.23 -25.16
C ARG A 139 -17.73 4.94 -23.85
N ALA A 140 -17.79 4.23 -22.72
CA ALA A 140 -17.42 4.81 -21.44
C ALA A 140 -15.93 5.16 -21.38
N LEU A 141 -15.03 4.24 -21.75
CA LEU A 141 -13.60 4.50 -21.62
C LEU A 141 -13.09 5.63 -22.52
N VAL A 142 -13.74 5.88 -23.66
CA VAL A 142 -13.47 7.06 -24.52
C VAL A 142 -13.52 8.37 -23.73
N THR A 143 -14.43 8.52 -22.77
CA THR A 143 -14.57 9.77 -22.00
C THR A 143 -13.46 9.98 -20.97
N ARG A 144 -12.62 8.96 -20.71
CA ARG A 144 -11.48 9.05 -19.77
C ARG A 144 -10.23 9.66 -20.40
N PHE A 145 -10.24 9.88 -21.72
CA PHE A 145 -9.10 10.38 -22.49
C PHE A 145 -9.40 11.74 -23.12
N PRO A 146 -8.39 12.61 -23.29
CA PRO A 146 -8.58 13.90 -23.93
C PRO A 146 -9.16 13.76 -25.33
N SER A 147 -10.09 14.65 -25.68
CA SER A 147 -10.67 14.66 -27.01
C SER A 147 -9.70 15.28 -28.04
N ALA A 148 -9.83 14.90 -29.32
CA ALA A 148 -8.98 15.45 -30.39
C ALA A 148 -9.12 16.98 -30.54
N ASN A 149 -10.26 17.53 -30.11
CA ASN A 149 -10.56 18.96 -30.07
C ASN A 149 -10.62 19.47 -28.63
N ALA A 150 -9.70 18.98 -27.77
CA ALA A 150 -9.69 19.24 -26.33
C ALA A 150 -10.09 20.68 -26.02
N ALA A 151 -11.27 20.83 -25.43
CA ALA A 151 -11.75 22.12 -24.96
C ALA A 151 -10.83 22.59 -23.82
N SER A 152 -10.77 23.90 -23.59
CA SER A 152 -9.85 24.49 -22.59
C SER A 152 -10.14 24.07 -21.14
N ASP A 153 -11.24 23.37 -20.88
CA ASP A 153 -11.70 22.86 -19.58
C ASP A 153 -11.42 21.37 -19.34
N GLU A 154 -10.84 20.65 -20.30
CA GLU A 154 -10.36 19.28 -20.09
C GLU A 154 -9.14 19.28 -19.15
N THR A 155 -9.30 18.65 -17.99
CA THR A 155 -8.28 18.48 -16.95
C THR A 155 -8.27 17.02 -16.49
N PRO A 156 -7.16 16.53 -15.91
CA PRO A 156 -7.11 15.24 -15.23
C PRO A 156 -8.37 14.89 -14.40
N ALA A 157 -8.87 15.84 -13.61
CA ALA A 157 -10.03 15.63 -12.76
C ALA A 157 -11.36 15.55 -13.53
N THR A 158 -11.52 16.35 -14.59
CA THR A 158 -12.75 16.30 -15.41
C THR A 158 -12.82 15.03 -16.26
N LEU A 159 -11.68 14.46 -16.67
CA LEU A 159 -11.61 13.17 -17.37
C LEU A 159 -12.04 11.98 -16.48
N ASP A 160 -11.52 11.87 -15.25
CA ASP A 160 -11.93 10.79 -14.35
C ASP A 160 -13.42 10.92 -13.96
N ARG A 161 -13.94 12.15 -13.81
CA ARG A 161 -15.38 12.40 -13.59
C ARG A 161 -16.20 11.95 -14.80
N ALA A 162 -15.83 12.36 -16.01
CA ALA A 162 -16.56 12.00 -17.23
C ALA A 162 -16.61 10.47 -17.45
N TYR A 163 -15.54 9.76 -17.08
CA TYR A 163 -15.52 8.30 -17.10
C TYR A 163 -16.47 7.69 -16.07
N ALA A 164 -16.45 8.19 -14.83
CA ALA A 164 -17.33 7.69 -13.78
C ALA A 164 -18.82 7.92 -14.10
N ASP A 165 -19.17 9.08 -14.65
CA ASP A 165 -20.53 9.40 -15.06
C ASP A 165 -20.99 8.48 -16.21
N ALA A 166 -20.12 8.19 -17.18
CA ALA A 166 -20.41 7.24 -18.25
C ALA A 166 -20.55 5.80 -17.72
N MET A 167 -19.66 5.38 -16.80
CA MET A 167 -19.70 4.06 -16.18
C MET A 167 -20.93 3.85 -15.31
N LYS A 168 -21.52 4.90 -14.74
CA LYS A 168 -22.82 4.80 -14.05
C LYS A 168 -23.90 4.26 -14.97
N ALA A 169 -24.01 4.80 -16.20
CA ALA A 169 -24.98 4.30 -17.16
C ALA A 169 -24.70 2.84 -17.57
N VAL A 170 -23.43 2.43 -17.65
CA VAL A 170 -23.07 1.02 -17.89
C VAL A 170 -23.51 0.15 -16.71
N HIS A 171 -23.25 0.58 -15.47
CA HIS A 171 -23.64 -0.13 -14.26
C HIS A 171 -25.15 -0.37 -14.19
N ASP A 172 -25.94 0.65 -14.49
CA ASP A 172 -27.40 0.60 -14.42
C ASP A 172 -27.98 -0.33 -15.51
N ASN A 173 -27.34 -0.40 -16.69
CA ASN A 173 -27.80 -1.25 -17.81
C ASN A 173 -27.32 -2.71 -17.73
N PHE A 174 -26.21 -2.98 -17.04
CA PHE A 174 -25.61 -4.32 -16.94
C PHE A 174 -25.38 -4.74 -15.48
N PRO A 175 -26.42 -4.81 -14.64
CA PRO A 175 -26.28 -4.96 -13.18
C PRO A 175 -25.79 -6.35 -12.74
N SER A 176 -25.80 -7.36 -13.62
CA SER A 176 -25.32 -8.73 -13.34
C SER A 176 -23.94 -9.02 -13.95
N ASP A 177 -23.30 -8.04 -14.59
CA ASP A 177 -21.98 -8.21 -15.18
C ASP A 177 -20.88 -7.91 -14.13
N LEU A 178 -20.05 -8.91 -13.82
CA LEU A 178 -19.00 -8.79 -12.81
C LEU A 178 -17.92 -7.75 -13.15
N GLU A 179 -17.55 -7.57 -14.41
CA GLU A 179 -16.56 -6.55 -14.77
C GLU A 179 -17.15 -5.16 -14.58
N VAL A 180 -18.42 -4.99 -14.93
CA VAL A 180 -19.11 -3.71 -14.70
C VAL A 180 -19.19 -3.42 -13.20
N LYS A 181 -19.38 -4.46 -12.37
CA LYS A 181 -19.30 -4.35 -10.90
C LYS A 181 -17.89 -4.06 -10.37
N ALA A 182 -16.84 -4.25 -11.16
CA ALA A 182 -15.47 -3.86 -10.79
C ALA A 182 -15.07 -2.48 -11.34
N LEU A 183 -15.35 -2.21 -12.62
CA LEU A 183 -14.93 -0.98 -13.32
C LEU A 183 -15.72 0.25 -12.86
N TYR A 184 -17.01 0.10 -12.53
CA TYR A 184 -17.79 1.22 -12.01
C TYR A 184 -17.26 1.75 -10.67
N PRO A 185 -17.10 0.93 -9.61
CA PRO A 185 -16.53 1.44 -8.36
C PRO A 185 -15.08 1.91 -8.53
N GLU A 186 -14.28 1.29 -9.39
CA GLU A 186 -12.93 1.81 -9.71
C GLU A 186 -13.00 3.25 -10.25
N SER A 187 -13.92 3.52 -11.19
CA SER A 187 -14.10 4.85 -11.79
C SER A 187 -14.46 5.89 -10.73
N LEU A 188 -15.35 5.56 -9.78
CA LEU A 188 -15.73 6.43 -8.67
C LEU A 188 -14.56 6.69 -7.72
N MET A 189 -13.79 5.64 -7.38
CA MET A 189 -12.64 5.74 -6.49
C MET A 189 -11.51 6.60 -7.09
N CYS A 190 -11.34 6.57 -8.42
CA CYS A 190 -10.31 7.36 -9.11
C CYS A 190 -10.58 8.88 -9.10
N ILE A 191 -11.81 9.31 -8.80
CA ILE A 191 -12.13 10.75 -8.66
C ILE A 191 -11.43 11.35 -7.43
N ARG A 192 -11.30 10.57 -6.35
CA ARG A 192 -10.77 11.01 -5.05
C ARG A 192 -9.81 9.96 -4.46
N PRO A 193 -8.70 9.63 -5.14
CA PRO A 193 -7.79 8.60 -4.68
C PRO A 193 -7.26 8.93 -3.27
N ARG A 194 -7.33 7.97 -2.34
CA ARG A 194 -6.89 8.13 -0.94
C ARG A 194 -7.62 9.25 -0.16
N GLN A 195 -8.81 9.64 -0.60
CA GLN A 195 -9.69 10.60 0.07
C GLN A 195 -11.15 10.10 0.07
N LEU A 196 -11.32 8.78 0.24
CA LEU A 196 -12.62 8.12 0.23
C LEU A 196 -13.31 8.24 1.61
N TRP A 197 -12.52 8.28 2.68
CA TRP A 197 -13.02 8.40 4.05
C TRP A 197 -12.35 9.59 4.74
N ASN A 198 -13.11 10.30 5.55
CA ASN A 198 -12.55 11.31 6.44
C ASN A 198 -11.84 10.63 7.61
N LEU A 199 -10.55 10.88 7.80
CA LEU A 199 -9.75 10.20 8.80
C LEU A 199 -10.09 10.61 10.24
N ASP A 200 -10.68 11.78 10.46
CA ASP A 200 -11.04 12.30 11.78
C ASP A 200 -12.45 11.86 12.21
N THR A 201 -13.41 11.91 11.30
CA THR A 201 -14.81 11.53 11.61
C THR A 201 -15.11 10.07 11.27
N GLY A 202 -14.36 9.47 10.36
CA GLY A 202 -14.61 8.14 9.81
C GLY A 202 -15.79 8.05 8.85
N ALA A 203 -16.45 9.16 8.55
CA ALA A 203 -17.53 9.20 7.58
C ALA A 203 -16.98 9.05 6.15
N PRO A 204 -17.74 8.48 5.21
CA PRO A 204 -17.40 8.54 3.79
C PRO A 204 -17.32 10.01 3.37
N THR A 205 -16.33 10.36 2.55
CA THR A 205 -16.12 11.75 2.12
C THR A 205 -17.20 12.20 1.13
N THR A 206 -17.75 11.28 0.34
CA THR A 206 -18.80 11.58 -0.64
C THR A 206 -19.78 10.41 -0.82
N GLN A 207 -20.92 10.67 -1.48
CA GLN A 207 -21.88 9.64 -1.86
C GLN A 207 -21.26 8.60 -2.80
N GLU A 208 -20.34 8.99 -3.69
CA GLU A 208 -19.64 8.07 -4.58
C GLU A 208 -18.84 7.01 -3.83
N THR A 209 -18.34 7.30 -2.63
CA THR A 209 -17.67 6.29 -1.78
C THR A 209 -18.67 5.22 -1.33
N VAL A 210 -19.87 5.64 -0.97
CA VAL A 210 -20.96 4.74 -0.56
C VAL A 210 -21.45 3.92 -1.76
N ASP A 211 -21.62 4.56 -2.92
CA ASP A 211 -22.05 3.90 -4.15
C ASP A 211 -21.02 2.87 -4.64
N ALA A 212 -19.72 3.20 -4.56
CA ALA A 212 -18.64 2.27 -4.85
C ALA A 212 -18.69 1.04 -3.93
N ARG A 213 -18.92 1.25 -2.63
CA ARG A 213 -19.07 0.16 -1.66
C ARG A 213 -20.24 -0.76 -2.02
N HIS A 214 -21.42 -0.17 -2.25
CA HIS A 214 -22.61 -0.94 -2.61
C HIS A 214 -22.42 -1.70 -3.93
N ALA A 215 -21.76 -1.11 -4.93
CA ALA A 215 -21.47 -1.77 -6.20
C ALA A 215 -20.57 -2.99 -6.00
N ILE A 216 -19.50 -2.88 -5.21
CA ILE A 216 -18.60 -4.01 -4.93
C ILE A 216 -19.31 -5.10 -4.13
N GLU A 217 -20.04 -4.74 -3.08
CA GLU A 217 -20.78 -5.70 -2.24
C GLU A 217 -21.87 -6.43 -3.04
N ALA A 218 -22.56 -5.73 -3.95
CA ALA A 218 -23.46 -6.37 -4.91
C ALA A 218 -22.72 -7.30 -5.89
N GLY A 219 -21.51 -6.94 -6.31
CA GLY A 219 -20.65 -7.80 -7.13
C GLY A 219 -20.27 -9.09 -6.40
N PHE A 220 -19.96 -9.02 -5.11
CA PHE A 220 -19.69 -10.20 -4.29
C PHE A 220 -20.88 -11.16 -4.17
N ALA A 221 -22.11 -10.66 -4.29
CA ALA A 221 -23.31 -11.50 -4.27
C ALA A 221 -23.57 -12.25 -5.59
N LEU A 222 -22.86 -11.90 -6.68
CA LEU A 222 -22.99 -12.58 -7.96
C LEU A 222 -22.12 -13.85 -8.02
N PRO A 223 -22.49 -14.87 -8.82
CA PRO A 223 -21.67 -16.06 -9.03
C PRO A 223 -20.27 -15.69 -9.54
N GLY A 224 -19.23 -16.17 -8.85
CA GLY A 224 -17.82 -15.86 -9.18
C GLY A 224 -17.31 -14.51 -8.63
N GLY A 225 -18.15 -13.71 -7.96
CA GLY A 225 -17.75 -12.41 -7.42
C GLY A 225 -16.64 -12.50 -6.36
N HIS A 226 -16.68 -13.51 -5.50
CA HIS A 226 -15.64 -13.73 -4.50
C HIS A 226 -14.28 -14.13 -5.08
N THR A 227 -14.24 -14.71 -6.29
CA THR A 227 -13.00 -15.08 -6.99
C THR A 227 -12.54 -14.01 -7.99
N HIS A 228 -13.24 -12.89 -8.10
CA HIS A 228 -12.87 -11.79 -8.99
C HIS A 228 -11.77 -10.93 -8.36
N ALA A 229 -10.57 -10.93 -8.94
CA ALA A 229 -9.42 -10.24 -8.38
C ALA A 229 -9.67 -8.74 -8.15
N ALA A 230 -10.25 -8.03 -9.13
CA ALA A 230 -10.52 -6.60 -9.00
C ALA A 230 -11.52 -6.25 -7.90
N LEU A 231 -12.57 -7.04 -7.68
CA LEU A 231 -13.55 -6.76 -6.62
C LEU A 231 -12.88 -6.85 -5.24
N ASN A 232 -12.08 -7.89 -5.01
CA ASN A 232 -11.35 -8.03 -3.75
C ASN A 232 -10.30 -6.93 -3.58
N HIS A 233 -9.54 -6.61 -4.64
CA HIS A 233 -8.55 -5.55 -4.66
C HIS A 233 -9.16 -4.18 -4.34
N LEU A 234 -10.22 -3.78 -5.06
CA LEU A 234 -10.86 -2.49 -4.88
C LEU A 234 -11.57 -2.39 -3.53
N TYR A 235 -12.13 -3.50 -3.01
CA TYR A 235 -12.73 -3.49 -1.67
C TYR A 235 -11.69 -3.19 -0.58
N ILE A 236 -10.47 -3.73 -0.72
CA ILE A 236 -9.37 -3.43 0.19
C ILE A 236 -9.04 -1.93 0.13
N HIS A 237 -8.78 -1.39 -1.06
CA HIS A 237 -8.48 0.03 -1.24
C HIS A 237 -9.62 0.96 -0.80
N LEU A 238 -10.86 0.51 -0.92
CA LEU A 238 -12.00 1.25 -0.45
C LEU A 238 -12.06 1.24 1.08
N MET A 239 -11.83 0.09 1.73
CA MET A 239 -12.05 -0.08 3.16
C MET A 239 -10.83 0.24 4.03
N GLU A 240 -9.61 0.32 3.46
CA GLU A 240 -8.35 0.57 4.19
C GLU A 240 -8.37 1.84 5.06
N MET A 241 -9.12 2.87 4.65
CA MET A 241 -9.30 4.13 5.40
C MET A 241 -10.58 4.17 6.26
N SER A 242 -11.42 3.14 6.21
CA SER A 242 -12.70 3.09 6.92
C SER A 242 -12.53 2.78 8.42
N GLN A 243 -13.48 3.23 9.25
CA GLN A 243 -13.57 2.78 10.65
C GLN A 243 -14.01 1.31 10.79
N THR A 244 -14.57 0.73 9.73
CA THR A 244 -14.99 -0.68 9.67
C THR A 244 -14.07 -1.51 8.78
N VAL A 245 -12.77 -1.20 8.79
CA VAL A 245 -11.72 -1.86 7.98
C VAL A 245 -11.77 -3.39 8.04
N ALA A 246 -12.14 -3.98 9.18
CA ALA A 246 -12.25 -5.43 9.36
C ALA A 246 -13.27 -6.10 8.44
N LEU A 247 -14.23 -5.37 7.87
CA LEU A 247 -15.15 -5.91 6.86
C LEU A 247 -14.43 -6.42 5.60
N ALA A 248 -13.23 -5.90 5.31
CA ALA A 248 -12.45 -6.30 4.15
C ALA A 248 -11.52 -7.51 4.41
N LEU A 249 -11.49 -8.07 5.63
CA LEU A 249 -10.67 -9.27 5.93
C LEU A 249 -10.95 -10.44 4.98
N PRO A 250 -12.21 -10.83 4.70
CA PRO A 250 -12.47 -11.92 3.75
C PRO A 250 -11.99 -11.61 2.32
N ALA A 251 -11.99 -10.33 1.91
CA ALA A 251 -11.48 -9.94 0.61
C ALA A 251 -9.95 -9.99 0.56
N ALA A 252 -9.28 -9.54 1.63
CA ALA A 252 -7.84 -9.66 1.81
C ALA A 252 -7.39 -11.12 1.74
N ASP A 253 -8.05 -12.01 2.51
CA ASP A 253 -7.70 -13.44 2.55
C ASP A 253 -7.84 -14.13 1.21
N ARG A 254 -8.93 -13.85 0.47
CA ARG A 254 -9.10 -14.39 -0.89
C ARG A 254 -8.01 -13.88 -1.82
N LEU A 255 -7.72 -12.57 -1.81
CA LEU A 255 -6.83 -11.96 -2.80
C LEU A 255 -5.38 -12.48 -2.72
N ARG A 256 -4.90 -12.86 -1.53
CA ARG A 256 -3.53 -13.34 -1.31
C ARG A 256 -3.12 -14.46 -2.26
N ASP A 257 -4.05 -15.35 -2.58
CA ASP A 257 -3.77 -16.58 -3.32
C ASP A 257 -4.44 -16.60 -4.71
N LEU A 258 -5.27 -15.61 -5.05
CA LEU A 258 -6.00 -15.58 -6.32
C LEU A 258 -5.09 -15.36 -7.55
N VAL A 259 -4.00 -14.60 -7.40
CA VAL A 259 -3.07 -14.25 -8.50
C VAL A 259 -1.63 -14.38 -8.01
N PRO A 260 -1.04 -15.58 -8.03
CA PRO A 260 0.25 -15.89 -7.39
C PRO A 260 1.44 -15.06 -7.88
N ASP A 261 1.51 -14.67 -9.15
CA ASP A 261 2.61 -13.81 -9.65
C ASP A 261 2.21 -12.33 -9.75
N GLY A 262 1.00 -11.98 -9.29
CA GLY A 262 0.51 -10.62 -9.17
C GLY A 262 1.02 -9.94 -7.91
N SER A 263 2.30 -9.59 -7.84
CA SER A 263 2.97 -9.02 -6.64
C SER A 263 2.20 -7.89 -5.96
N HIS A 264 1.59 -6.98 -6.71
CA HIS A 264 0.75 -5.92 -6.14
C HIS A 264 -0.48 -6.50 -5.42
N LEU A 265 -1.19 -7.45 -6.04
CA LEU A 265 -2.38 -8.09 -5.47
C LEU A 265 -2.05 -8.90 -4.22
N GLN A 266 -0.89 -9.56 -4.19
CA GLN A 266 -0.40 -10.24 -2.98
C GLN A 266 -0.13 -9.27 -1.83
N HIS A 267 0.46 -8.11 -2.13
CA HIS A 267 0.71 -7.06 -1.15
C HIS A 267 -0.60 -6.44 -0.63
N MET A 268 -1.65 -6.34 -1.44
CA MET A 268 -2.87 -5.61 -1.05
C MET A 268 -3.46 -6.06 0.28
N ALA A 269 -3.43 -7.36 0.59
CA ALA A 269 -3.95 -7.86 1.86
C ALA A 269 -3.28 -7.22 3.09
N THR A 270 -2.02 -6.77 2.95
CA THR A 270 -1.25 -6.16 4.05
C THR A 270 -1.84 -4.85 4.55
N HIS A 271 -2.63 -4.16 3.72
CA HIS A 271 -3.33 -2.93 4.07
C HIS A 271 -4.36 -3.17 5.18
N ILE A 272 -5.13 -4.25 5.05
CA ILE A 272 -6.12 -4.65 6.05
C ILE A 272 -5.42 -5.24 7.27
N ASP A 273 -4.44 -6.10 7.06
CA ASP A 273 -3.69 -6.74 8.15
C ASP A 273 -3.05 -5.74 9.11
N ALA A 274 -2.31 -4.78 8.58
CA ALA A 274 -1.65 -3.76 9.38
C ALA A 274 -2.68 -2.87 10.11
N ALA A 275 -3.83 -2.61 9.48
CA ALA A 275 -4.92 -1.86 10.07
C ALA A 275 -5.64 -2.59 11.22
N VAL A 276 -5.70 -3.93 11.19
CA VAL A 276 -6.31 -4.75 12.25
C VAL A 276 -5.31 -5.34 13.25
N GLY A 277 -4.02 -5.04 13.08
CA GLY A 277 -2.95 -5.48 13.99
C GLY A 277 -2.42 -6.89 13.69
N ASP A 278 -2.78 -7.49 12.56
CA ASP A 278 -2.24 -8.76 12.09
C ASP A 278 -0.90 -8.57 11.37
N TYR A 279 0.10 -8.11 12.12
CA TYR A 279 1.42 -7.85 11.54
C TYR A 279 2.05 -9.12 10.94
N ARG A 280 1.76 -10.31 11.49
CA ARG A 280 2.31 -11.59 11.02
C ARG A 280 1.93 -11.87 9.57
N HIS A 281 0.63 -11.81 9.24
CA HIS A 281 0.18 -12.01 7.85
C HIS A 281 0.60 -10.86 6.93
N SER A 282 0.70 -9.64 7.47
CA SER A 282 1.24 -8.49 6.75
C SER A 282 2.69 -8.73 6.29
N ILE A 283 3.54 -9.29 7.16
CA ILE A 283 4.93 -9.63 6.86
C ILE A 283 5.01 -10.74 5.82
N GLU A 284 4.24 -11.82 6.01
CA GLU A 284 4.25 -12.98 5.13
C GLU A 284 3.83 -12.59 3.70
N SER A 285 2.76 -11.81 3.55
CA SER A 285 2.27 -11.40 2.22
C SER A 285 3.23 -10.44 1.53
N ASN A 286 3.89 -9.56 2.28
CA ASN A 286 4.97 -8.73 1.74
C ASN A 286 6.18 -9.57 1.30
N ARG A 287 6.54 -10.63 2.04
CA ARG A 287 7.62 -11.55 1.64
C ARG A 287 7.26 -12.30 0.36
N ARG A 288 6.02 -12.75 0.21
CA ARG A 288 5.52 -13.39 -1.02
C ARG A 288 5.57 -12.42 -2.20
N ALA A 289 5.05 -11.20 -2.02
CA ALA A 289 5.04 -10.15 -3.05
C ALA A 289 6.44 -9.77 -3.56
N LEU A 290 7.47 -9.90 -2.73
CA LEU A 290 8.87 -9.68 -3.14
C LEU A 290 9.41 -10.80 -4.06
N GLY A 291 8.92 -12.04 -3.91
CA GLY A 291 9.37 -13.22 -4.63
C GLY A 291 10.88 -13.51 -4.52
N PRO A 292 11.36 -14.62 -5.11
CA PRO A 292 12.79 -14.86 -5.33
C PRO A 292 13.37 -14.05 -6.51
N THR A 293 12.51 -13.52 -7.40
CA THR A 293 12.89 -12.72 -8.58
C THR A 293 12.24 -11.34 -8.52
N THR A 294 12.96 -10.35 -8.00
CA THR A 294 12.55 -8.93 -7.96
C THR A 294 12.49 -8.25 -9.34
N SER A 295 12.56 -9.02 -10.44
CA SER A 295 12.70 -8.54 -11.81
C SER A 295 11.38 -8.05 -12.44
N THR A 296 10.23 -8.34 -11.83
CA THR A 296 8.88 -8.05 -12.37
C THR A 296 8.22 -6.81 -11.78
N LEU A 297 8.78 -6.24 -10.70
CA LEU A 297 8.21 -5.06 -10.06
C LEU A 297 8.44 -3.82 -10.94
N SER A 298 7.39 -3.07 -11.26
CA SER A 298 7.53 -1.71 -11.76
C SER A 298 8.18 -0.80 -10.69
N ALA A 299 8.70 0.37 -11.07
CA ALA A 299 9.26 1.31 -10.09
C ALA A 299 8.24 1.69 -8.98
N THR A 300 6.96 1.78 -9.34
CA THR A 300 5.85 2.05 -8.42
C THR A 300 5.55 0.88 -7.49
N GLN A 301 5.56 -0.35 -8.01
CA GLN A 301 5.36 -1.56 -7.20
C GLN A 301 6.54 -1.78 -6.24
N ARG A 302 7.78 -1.50 -6.68
CA ARG A 302 8.95 -1.45 -5.79
C ARG A 302 8.71 -0.44 -4.66
N ALA A 303 8.26 0.78 -4.96
CA ALA A 303 8.03 1.79 -3.93
C ALA A 303 7.00 1.37 -2.87
N ALA A 304 5.90 0.71 -3.27
CA ALA A 304 4.88 0.20 -2.35
C ALA A 304 5.41 -0.94 -1.44
N VAL A 305 6.09 -1.92 -2.04
CA VAL A 305 6.66 -3.06 -1.30
C VAL A 305 7.84 -2.63 -0.42
N PHE A 306 8.68 -1.70 -0.89
CA PHE A 306 9.80 -1.17 -0.11
C PHE A 306 9.37 -0.17 0.98
N SER A 307 8.22 0.51 0.86
CA SER A 307 7.67 1.33 1.95
C SER A 307 7.17 0.52 3.15
N CYS A 308 6.87 -0.77 2.95
CA CYS A 308 6.52 -1.73 4.01
C CYS A 308 7.73 -2.37 4.72
N THR A 309 8.91 -2.30 4.13
CA THR A 309 10.13 -2.95 4.65
C THR A 309 11.18 -2.05 5.33
N PRO A 310 10.93 -0.79 5.77
CA PRO A 310 11.95 -0.07 6.56
C PRO A 310 12.29 -0.75 7.88
N SER A 311 11.33 -1.48 8.47
CA SER A 311 11.45 -2.04 9.83
C SER A 311 12.21 -3.36 9.93
N TYR A 312 12.63 -3.97 8.81
CA TYR A 312 13.28 -5.29 8.82
C TYR A 312 14.81 -5.28 8.76
N VAL A 313 15.44 -4.14 9.05
CA VAL A 313 16.92 -4.05 9.19
C VAL A 313 17.39 -4.32 10.63
N SER A 314 16.49 -4.52 11.60
CA SER A 314 16.84 -4.80 13.00
C SER A 314 17.08 -6.28 13.32
N GLY A 315 16.81 -7.21 12.40
CA GLY A 315 16.93 -8.66 12.64
C GLY A 315 17.75 -9.40 11.57
N GLY A 316 19.02 -9.70 11.87
CA GLY A 316 19.77 -10.77 11.21
C GLY A 316 20.57 -10.38 9.96
N GLY A 317 21.78 -9.83 10.15
CA GLY A 317 22.69 -9.56 9.04
C GLY A 317 24.03 -8.96 9.48
N ARG A 318 24.69 -9.55 10.48
CA ARG A 318 26.06 -9.17 10.87
C ARG A 318 27.03 -9.72 9.83
N THR A 319 27.28 -8.96 8.75
CA THR A 319 28.56 -8.83 8.03
C THR A 319 28.31 -8.19 6.66
N CYS A 320 29.18 -7.27 6.24
CA CYS A 320 29.19 -6.62 4.91
C CYS A 320 28.36 -5.32 4.71
N TRP A 321 28.31 -4.42 5.70
CA TRP A 321 27.75 -3.06 5.53
C TRP A 321 28.76 -1.91 5.62
N ARG A 322 30.04 -2.17 5.94
CA ARG A 322 31.02 -1.11 6.22
C ARG A 322 31.63 -0.39 5.00
N SER A 323 31.61 -0.97 3.79
CA SER A 323 32.37 -0.41 2.65
C SER A 323 31.55 0.34 1.58
N ARG A 324 30.22 0.29 1.61
CA ARG A 324 29.36 0.95 0.59
C ARG A 324 28.84 2.34 0.97
N HIS A 325 29.05 2.78 2.21
CA HIS A 325 28.42 4.01 2.72
C HIS A 325 28.92 5.33 2.10
N GLN A 326 30.10 5.34 1.47
CA GLN A 326 30.72 6.60 1.02
C GLN A 326 30.35 7.05 -0.41
N ARG A 327 29.59 6.27 -1.20
CA ARG A 327 29.26 6.66 -2.61
C ARG A 327 27.77 6.81 -2.94
N MET A 328 26.84 6.70 -1.98
CA MET A 328 25.38 6.74 -2.25
C MET A 328 24.55 7.56 -1.25
N GLY A 329 25.11 8.67 -0.73
CA GLY A 329 24.50 9.47 0.36
C GLY A 329 23.08 10.00 0.12
N GLY A 330 22.63 10.10 -1.14
CA GLY A 330 21.28 10.57 -1.46
C GLY A 330 20.20 9.47 -1.56
N LEU A 331 20.55 8.23 -1.88
CA LEU A 331 19.54 7.20 -2.16
C LEU A 331 18.91 6.63 -0.88
N TRP A 332 19.73 6.42 0.15
CA TRP A 332 19.36 5.76 1.41
C TRP A 332 19.29 6.71 2.61
N SER A 333 19.03 7.99 2.38
CA SER A 333 19.08 9.04 3.42
C SER A 333 18.07 8.78 4.56
N ILE A 334 16.84 8.39 4.22
CA ILE A 334 15.80 8.02 5.20
C ILE A 334 16.25 6.81 6.02
N THR A 335 16.62 5.71 5.36
CA THR A 335 17.06 4.47 6.01
C THR A 335 18.25 4.70 6.94
N THR A 336 19.19 5.55 6.53
CA THR A 336 20.36 5.93 7.34
C THR A 336 19.92 6.64 8.62
N ALA A 337 19.03 7.63 8.53
CA ALA A 337 18.49 8.32 9.69
C ALA A 337 17.78 7.34 10.64
N VAL A 338 16.83 6.55 10.14
CA VAL A 338 16.07 5.58 10.95
C VAL A 338 16.98 4.55 11.63
N THR A 339 18.08 4.15 10.98
CA THR A 339 19.07 3.24 11.58
C THR A 339 19.77 3.87 12.79
N PHE A 340 20.19 5.13 12.69
CA PHE A 340 20.79 5.84 13.82
C PHE A 340 19.79 6.04 14.96
N TYR A 341 18.54 6.40 14.63
CA TYR A 341 17.43 6.48 15.59
C TYR A 341 17.27 5.17 16.38
N GLY A 342 17.12 4.03 15.68
CA GLY A 342 16.91 2.73 16.34
C GLY A 342 18.09 2.32 17.23
N ARG A 343 19.32 2.66 16.82
CA ARG A 343 20.53 2.43 17.64
C ARG A 343 20.55 3.31 18.88
N ALA A 344 20.16 4.58 18.78
CA ALA A 344 20.09 5.49 19.92
C ALA A 344 19.11 4.98 20.97
N ILE A 345 17.89 4.60 20.58
CA ILE A 345 16.89 3.99 21.48
C ILE A 345 17.45 2.72 22.14
N ALA A 346 17.98 1.79 21.35
CA ALA A 346 18.49 0.52 21.87
C ALA A 346 19.63 0.73 22.89
N LEU A 347 20.57 1.64 22.61
CA LEU A 347 21.67 1.96 23.53
C LEU A 347 21.16 2.64 24.80
N GLY A 348 20.15 3.51 24.68
CA GLY A 348 19.50 4.16 25.82
C GLY A 348 18.84 3.14 26.77
N VAL A 349 18.10 2.18 26.21
CA VAL A 349 17.49 1.08 26.98
C VAL A 349 18.54 0.20 27.66
N LEU A 350 19.69 -0.02 27.02
CA LEU A 350 20.83 -0.74 27.60
C LEU A 350 21.60 0.06 28.67
N GLY A 351 21.21 1.31 28.96
CA GLY A 351 21.90 2.18 29.91
C GLY A 351 23.23 2.76 29.39
N ARG A 352 23.55 2.57 28.11
CA ARG A 352 24.79 3.06 27.46
C ARG A 352 24.61 4.51 27.02
N LYS A 353 24.40 5.41 27.99
CA LYS A 353 23.91 6.79 27.77
C LYS A 353 24.79 7.62 26.83
N GLU A 354 26.11 7.60 26.99
CA GLU A 354 27.01 8.37 26.12
C GLU A 354 26.95 7.90 24.66
N GLU A 355 26.91 6.58 24.45
CA GLU A 355 26.82 6.02 23.10
C GLU A 355 25.45 6.30 22.48
N ALA A 356 24.39 6.28 23.30
CA ALA A 356 23.05 6.64 22.86
C ALA A 356 22.99 8.11 22.39
N ARG A 357 23.59 9.04 23.14
CA ARG A 357 23.73 10.45 22.74
C ARG A 357 24.51 10.60 21.43
N ALA A 358 25.63 9.89 21.29
CA ALA A 358 26.41 9.92 20.06
C ALA A 358 25.65 9.40 18.84
N GLU A 359 24.79 8.39 18.99
CA GLU A 359 23.93 7.91 17.90
C GLU A 359 22.73 8.85 17.64
N ARG A 360 22.18 9.49 18.68
CA ARG A 360 21.18 10.57 18.53
C ARG A 360 21.73 11.74 17.73
N ASP A 361 22.97 12.15 17.99
CA ASP A 361 23.62 13.24 17.24
C ASP A 361 23.80 12.86 15.76
N LYS A 362 24.18 11.61 15.47
CA LYS A 362 24.26 11.09 14.10
C LYS A 362 22.89 11.04 13.42
N PHE A 363 21.85 10.66 14.16
CA PHE A 363 20.47 10.70 13.66
C PHE A 363 20.06 12.12 13.27
N GLU A 364 20.30 13.12 14.12
CA GLU A 364 19.96 14.52 13.83
C GLU A 364 20.72 15.07 12.62
N GLN A 365 22.02 14.74 12.49
CA GLN A 365 22.81 15.08 11.31
C GLN A 365 22.26 14.42 10.04
N ALA A 366 21.93 13.13 10.10
CA ALA A 366 21.36 12.39 8.98
C ALA A 366 19.98 12.95 8.58
N ARG A 367 19.13 13.27 9.56
CA ARG A 367 17.82 13.89 9.38
C ARG A 367 17.93 15.25 8.69
N ALA A 368 18.85 16.10 9.15
CA ALA A 368 19.09 17.41 8.54
C ALA A 368 19.51 17.28 7.06
N ALA A 369 20.32 16.27 6.74
CA ALA A 369 20.82 15.98 5.40
C ALA A 369 19.78 15.37 4.44
N VAL A 370 18.61 14.92 4.93
CA VAL A 370 17.50 14.50 4.04
C VAL A 370 17.07 15.71 3.18
N PRO A 371 16.85 15.56 1.87
CA PRO A 371 16.33 16.67 1.05
C PRO A 371 14.93 17.10 1.49
N ARG A 372 14.56 18.38 1.29
CA ARG A 372 13.27 18.92 1.77
C ARG A 372 12.08 18.31 1.04
N GLU A 373 12.27 18.01 -0.24
CA GLU A 373 11.31 17.44 -1.17
C GLU A 373 11.25 15.90 -1.11
N ARG A 374 12.13 15.26 -0.33
CA ARG A 374 12.15 13.81 -0.22
C ARG A 374 10.85 13.30 0.41
N ARG A 375 10.16 12.41 -0.30
CA ARG A 375 8.94 11.75 0.18
C ARG A 375 9.25 10.51 1.00
N TRP A 376 8.39 10.24 1.98
CA TRP A 376 8.28 8.95 2.66
C TRP A 376 6.93 8.35 2.29
N GLY A 377 6.95 7.19 1.63
CA GLY A 377 5.75 6.66 1.01
C GLY A 377 5.17 7.62 -0.03
N VAL A 378 3.86 7.56 -0.22
CA VAL A 378 3.17 8.24 -1.33
C VAL A 378 2.69 9.66 -0.97
N THR A 379 2.53 9.95 0.33
CA THR A 379 1.80 11.13 0.81
C THR A 379 2.65 12.08 1.67
N ALA A 380 3.58 11.57 2.48
CA ALA A 380 4.29 12.39 3.47
C ALA A 380 5.64 12.93 2.99
N VAL A 381 6.03 14.08 3.55
CA VAL A 381 7.41 14.56 3.48
C VAL A 381 8.24 13.81 4.51
N ALA A 382 9.37 13.24 4.11
CA ALA A 382 10.18 12.40 4.97
C ALA A 382 10.67 13.12 6.24
N LYS A 383 10.93 14.43 6.15
CA LYS A 383 11.33 15.24 7.32
C LYS A 383 10.24 15.35 8.38
N GLU A 384 8.97 15.38 8.00
CA GLU A 384 7.85 15.44 8.95
C GLU A 384 7.76 14.13 9.74
N VAL A 385 7.91 12.99 9.05
CA VAL A 385 7.95 11.66 9.71
C VAL A 385 9.18 11.55 10.63
N LEU A 386 10.33 12.04 10.20
CA LEU A 386 11.55 12.04 11.02
C LEU A 386 11.49 13.04 12.20
N GLU A 387 10.56 13.99 12.22
CA GLU A 387 10.30 14.83 13.40
C GLU A 387 9.66 14.01 14.52
N VAL A 388 8.73 13.09 14.19
CA VAL A 388 8.19 12.12 15.16
C VAL A 388 9.32 11.29 15.77
N ALA A 389 10.21 10.76 14.93
CA ALA A 389 11.37 9.98 15.36
C ALA A 389 12.30 10.80 16.28
N SER A 390 12.50 12.08 15.98
CA SER A 390 13.36 12.98 16.77
C SER A 390 12.82 13.21 18.17
N LEU A 391 11.54 13.60 18.28
CA LEU A 391 10.93 13.81 19.59
C LEU A 391 10.81 12.51 20.39
N MET A 392 10.54 11.38 19.72
CA MET A 392 10.52 10.07 20.37
C MET A 392 11.92 9.68 20.89
N CYS A 393 12.97 9.88 20.09
CA CYS A 393 14.35 9.62 20.49
C CYS A 393 14.76 10.45 21.70
N GLU A 394 14.56 11.77 21.63
CA GLU A 394 14.93 12.67 22.71
C GLU A 394 14.11 12.37 23.98
N GLY A 395 12.79 12.16 23.85
CA GLY A 395 11.93 11.82 24.98
C GLY A 395 12.38 10.55 25.72
N GLU A 396 12.69 9.48 24.99
CA GLU A 396 13.17 8.25 25.61
C GLU A 396 14.57 8.40 26.23
N LEU A 397 15.48 9.16 25.64
CA LEU A 397 16.81 9.39 26.20
C LEU A 397 16.78 10.27 27.45
N VAL A 398 16.03 11.37 27.42
CA VAL A 398 15.80 12.27 28.56
C VAL A 398 15.16 11.50 29.73
N TYR A 399 14.26 10.55 29.43
CA TYR A 399 13.71 9.67 30.47
C TYR A 399 14.83 8.86 31.15
N ARG A 400 15.78 8.31 30.38
CA ARG A 400 16.93 7.55 30.93
C ARG A 400 17.90 8.43 31.73
N GLU A 401 17.82 9.74 31.58
CA GLU A 401 18.61 10.72 32.34
C GLU A 401 17.94 11.09 33.68
N GLY A 402 16.67 10.71 33.88
CA GLY A 402 15.90 10.97 35.10
C GLY A 402 15.00 12.20 35.01
N GLU A 403 15.00 12.91 33.88
CA GLU A 403 14.15 14.08 33.63
C GLU A 403 12.75 13.65 33.14
N HIS A 404 12.00 12.93 33.98
CA HIS A 404 10.77 12.24 33.57
C HIS A 404 9.67 13.17 33.04
N ASP A 405 9.45 14.35 33.64
CA ASP A 405 8.39 15.26 33.20
C ASP A 405 8.67 15.81 31.80
N ARG A 406 9.92 16.25 31.56
CA ARG A 406 10.37 16.70 30.24
C ARG A 406 10.27 15.56 29.21
N ALA A 407 10.62 14.34 29.58
CA ALA A 407 10.47 13.18 28.70
C ALA A 407 9.01 12.95 28.29
N PHE A 408 8.07 13.01 29.24
CA PHE A 408 6.65 12.85 28.94
C PHE A 408 6.10 13.98 28.06
N ASP A 409 6.55 15.23 28.25
CA ASP A 409 6.15 16.34 27.38
C ASP A 409 6.65 16.16 25.95
N LEU A 410 7.89 15.69 25.76
CA LEU A 410 8.43 15.35 24.44
C LEU A 410 7.63 14.23 23.77
N LEU A 411 7.33 13.16 24.51
CA LEU A 411 6.55 12.03 23.98
C LEU A 411 5.11 12.42 23.64
N ARG A 412 4.45 13.26 24.44
CA ARG A 412 3.11 13.79 24.11
C ARG A 412 3.15 14.65 22.85
N ARG A 413 4.17 15.48 22.67
CA ARG A 413 4.36 16.23 21.43
C ARG A 413 4.62 15.31 20.23
N ALA A 414 5.40 14.24 20.41
CA ALA A 414 5.62 13.24 19.37
C ALA A 414 4.31 12.53 18.97
N VAL A 415 3.43 12.23 19.93
CA VAL A 415 2.08 11.71 19.67
C VAL A 415 1.26 12.71 18.84
N THR A 416 1.26 13.99 19.20
CA THR A 416 0.55 15.03 18.41
C THR A 416 1.07 15.09 16.97
N LEU A 417 2.38 14.94 16.76
CA LEU A 417 2.93 14.91 15.41
C LEU A 417 2.52 13.65 14.64
N GLU A 418 2.56 12.48 15.29
CA GLU A 418 2.11 11.20 14.71
C GLU A 418 0.64 11.28 14.28
N ASP A 419 -0.25 11.78 15.16
CA ASP A 419 -1.69 11.89 14.92
C ASP A 419 -2.06 12.86 13.77
N ASN A 420 -1.12 13.73 13.38
CA ASN A 420 -1.25 14.71 12.28
C ASN A 420 -0.52 14.29 11.00
N LEU A 421 0.13 13.13 10.97
CA LEU A 421 0.70 12.61 9.74
C LEU A 421 -0.41 12.27 8.73
N PRO A 422 -0.18 12.47 7.42
CA PRO A 422 -1.16 12.09 6.41
C PRO A 422 -1.32 10.57 6.38
N TYR A 423 -2.48 10.11 5.90
CA TYR A 423 -2.68 8.68 5.68
C TYR A 423 -1.63 8.10 4.73
N SER A 424 -1.16 6.91 5.09
CA SER A 424 -0.33 6.05 4.27
C SER A 424 -0.67 4.62 4.64
N ASP A 425 -0.49 3.72 3.67
CA ASP A 425 -0.48 2.29 3.89
C ASP A 425 0.88 1.73 3.44
N PRO A 426 1.64 1.11 4.35
CA PRO A 426 1.37 0.98 5.79
C PRO A 426 1.46 2.33 6.51
N PRO A 427 1.08 2.41 7.81
CA PRO A 427 1.32 3.60 8.60
C PRO A 427 2.77 4.08 8.51
N LEU A 428 2.97 5.38 8.27
CA LEU A 428 4.30 5.98 8.10
C LEU A 428 5.22 5.73 9.30
N TRP A 429 4.62 5.71 10.48
CA TRP A 429 5.28 5.43 11.74
C TRP A 429 4.75 4.11 12.31
N MET A 430 5.53 3.05 12.16
CA MET A 430 5.10 1.68 12.47
C MET A 430 5.11 1.35 13.97
N GLN A 431 6.01 1.94 14.74
CA GLN A 431 6.08 1.77 16.19
C GLN A 431 5.39 2.96 16.87
N PRO A 432 4.13 2.83 17.34
CA PRO A 432 3.38 3.98 17.85
C PRO A 432 4.11 4.64 19.01
N VAL A 433 4.15 5.98 19.01
CA VAL A 433 4.76 6.73 20.12
C VAL A 433 4.02 6.44 21.43
N ARG A 434 2.71 6.20 21.34
CA ARG A 434 1.84 5.85 22.47
C ARG A 434 2.28 4.57 23.21
N HIS A 435 2.94 3.63 22.52
CA HIS A 435 3.50 2.45 23.18
C HIS A 435 4.61 2.84 24.17
N ALA A 436 5.57 3.65 23.73
CA ALA A 436 6.66 4.12 24.58
C ALA A 436 6.12 5.00 25.71
N LEU A 437 5.25 5.97 25.39
CA LEU A 437 4.61 6.83 26.39
C LEU A 437 3.91 6.02 27.48
N GLY A 438 2.98 5.12 27.10
CA GLY A 438 2.23 4.32 28.06
C GLY A 438 3.11 3.39 28.90
N ALA A 439 4.17 2.81 28.32
CA ALA A 439 5.05 1.89 29.03
C ALA A 439 5.88 2.62 30.07
N LEU A 440 6.40 3.81 29.73
CA LEU A 440 7.18 4.64 30.63
C LEU A 440 6.31 5.29 31.73
N LEU A 441 5.05 5.61 31.42
CA LEU A 441 4.06 6.03 32.43
C LEU A 441 3.79 4.90 33.44
N LEU A 442 3.58 3.67 32.98
CA LEU A 442 3.43 2.50 33.86
C LEU A 442 4.67 2.22 34.71
N GLU A 443 5.87 2.47 34.19
CA GLU A 443 7.13 2.38 34.96
C GLU A 443 7.18 3.40 36.11
N GLN A 444 6.57 4.58 35.93
CA GLN A 444 6.44 5.62 36.97
C GLN A 444 5.16 5.50 37.81
N GLY A 445 4.39 4.41 37.66
CA GLY A 445 3.13 4.23 38.41
C GLY A 445 1.96 5.11 37.94
N ARG A 446 2.07 5.79 36.80
CA ARG A 446 1.04 6.68 36.22
C ARG A 446 0.05 5.89 35.36
N SER A 447 -0.63 4.91 35.96
CA SER A 447 -1.48 3.94 35.23
C SER A 447 -2.77 4.53 34.65
N GLU A 448 -3.33 5.59 35.25
CA GLU A 448 -4.51 6.28 34.69
C GLU A 448 -4.19 6.97 33.36
N GLU A 449 -3.06 7.67 33.28
CA GLU A 449 -2.61 8.30 32.03
C GLU A 449 -2.21 7.27 30.97
N ALA A 450 -1.58 6.16 31.39
CA ALA A 450 -1.25 5.08 30.48
C ALA A 450 -2.51 4.43 29.90
N GLU A 451 -3.57 4.26 30.69
CA GLU A 451 -4.87 3.77 30.21
C GLU A 451 -5.41 4.64 29.08
N VAL A 452 -5.40 5.97 29.25
CA VAL A 452 -5.86 6.91 28.20
C VAL A 452 -5.06 6.72 26.91
N ALA A 453 -3.73 6.67 27.02
CA ALA A 453 -2.86 6.48 25.86
C ALA A 453 -3.15 5.19 25.10
N TYR A 454 -3.35 4.06 25.80
CA TYR A 454 -3.66 2.78 25.15
C TYR A 454 -5.08 2.69 24.61
N ARG A 455 -6.07 3.31 25.26
CA ARG A 455 -7.43 3.37 24.70
C ARG A 455 -7.45 4.14 23.39
N GLN A 456 -6.72 5.25 23.30
CA GLN A 456 -6.56 6.01 22.05
C GLN A 456 -5.84 5.16 21.00
N ASP A 457 -4.71 4.54 21.35
CA ASP A 457 -3.92 3.71 20.44
C ASP A 457 -4.70 2.51 19.89
N LEU A 458 -5.59 1.90 20.68
CA LEU A 458 -6.41 0.75 20.26
C LEU A 458 -7.74 1.13 19.60
N GLY A 459 -8.05 2.43 19.47
CA GLY A 459 -9.30 2.91 18.90
C GLY A 459 -10.51 2.62 19.80
N LEU A 460 -10.29 2.54 21.11
CA LEU A 460 -11.30 2.36 22.16
C LEU A 460 -11.70 3.69 22.81
N SER A 461 -11.15 4.81 22.32
CA SER A 461 -11.48 6.16 22.77
C SER A 461 -12.29 6.91 21.72
N LYS A 462 -13.07 7.92 22.15
CA LYS A 462 -13.90 8.76 21.28
C LYS A 462 -13.19 10.03 20.80
N ASP A 463 -12.06 10.37 21.40
CA ASP A 463 -11.28 11.59 21.14
C ASP A 463 -10.25 11.43 20.02
N LEU A 464 -9.94 10.20 19.62
CA LEU A 464 -9.11 9.87 18.47
C LEU A 464 -9.91 8.98 17.53
N SER A 465 -9.95 9.34 16.25
CA SER A 465 -10.60 8.51 15.24
C SER A 465 -10.02 7.10 15.23
N ARG A 466 -10.91 6.11 15.19
CA ARG A 466 -10.54 4.69 15.11
C ARG A 466 -9.64 4.37 13.93
N ARG A 467 -9.62 5.19 12.87
CA ARG A 467 -8.71 4.96 11.73
C ARG A 467 -7.26 5.33 12.02
N LYS A 468 -7.00 6.29 12.92
CA LYS A 468 -5.65 6.67 13.32
C LYS A 468 -5.02 5.66 14.29
N ALA A 469 -5.86 4.86 14.94
CA ALA A 469 -5.48 3.81 15.87
C ALA A 469 -4.79 2.59 15.21
N ARG A 470 -4.19 1.75 16.06
CA ARG A 470 -3.58 0.45 15.77
C ARG A 470 -4.46 -0.65 16.37
N LEU A 471 -5.55 -0.95 15.68
CA LEU A 471 -6.52 -1.94 16.16
C LEU A 471 -5.82 -3.29 16.38
N GLY A 472 -6.22 -4.01 17.43
CA GLY A 472 -5.69 -5.36 17.68
C GLY A 472 -4.19 -5.43 17.97
N ASN A 473 -3.50 -4.31 18.15
CA ASN A 473 -2.06 -4.33 18.42
C ASN A 473 -1.75 -5.03 19.76
N VAL A 474 -0.95 -6.10 19.70
CA VAL A 474 -0.60 -6.93 20.86
C VAL A 474 0.01 -6.14 22.02
N TRP A 475 0.87 -5.17 21.71
CA TRP A 475 1.59 -4.38 22.68
C TRP A 475 0.66 -3.38 23.37
N GLY A 476 -0.22 -2.74 22.60
CA GLY A 476 -1.27 -1.86 23.12
C GLY A 476 -2.26 -2.61 24.00
N LEU A 477 -2.72 -3.80 23.57
CA LEU A 477 -3.63 -4.66 24.35
C LEU A 477 -3.02 -5.09 25.69
N HIS A 478 -1.75 -5.48 25.68
CA HIS A 478 -1.01 -5.82 26.90
C HIS A 478 -0.91 -4.61 27.84
N GLY A 479 -0.54 -3.45 27.30
CA GLY A 479 -0.45 -2.21 28.06
C GLY A 479 -1.77 -1.77 28.68
N LEU A 480 -2.87 -1.81 27.91
CA LEU A 480 -4.20 -1.47 28.41
C LEU A 480 -4.64 -2.42 29.52
N HIS A 481 -4.48 -3.73 29.31
CA HIS A 481 -4.83 -4.71 30.33
C HIS A 481 -4.05 -4.47 31.64
N GLU A 482 -2.75 -4.21 31.57
CA GLU A 482 -1.96 -3.88 32.75
C GLU A 482 -2.45 -2.59 33.44
N SER A 483 -2.75 -1.54 32.68
CA SER A 483 -3.32 -0.31 33.22
C SER A 483 -4.65 -0.56 33.93
N LEU A 484 -5.56 -1.32 33.32
CA LEU A 484 -6.87 -1.65 33.91
C LEU A 484 -6.73 -2.42 35.22
N VAL A 485 -5.84 -3.41 35.28
CA VAL A 485 -5.57 -4.18 36.51
C VAL A 485 -5.04 -3.27 37.62
N ARG A 486 -4.08 -2.38 37.31
CA ARG A 486 -3.52 -1.44 38.28
C ARG A 486 -4.53 -0.40 38.76
N ASN A 487 -5.44 0.02 37.88
CA ASN A 487 -6.52 0.95 38.19
C ASN A 487 -7.71 0.28 38.91
N GLY A 488 -7.62 -1.03 39.22
CA GLY A 488 -8.69 -1.76 39.89
C GLY A 488 -9.91 -2.09 39.01
N LYS A 489 -9.84 -1.84 37.71
CA LYS A 489 -10.93 -2.05 36.73
C LYS A 489 -10.97 -3.51 36.25
N LYS A 490 -11.21 -4.43 37.19
CA LYS A 490 -11.09 -5.88 36.98
C LYS A 490 -12.04 -6.42 35.91
N ASP A 491 -13.28 -5.95 35.87
CA ASP A 491 -14.27 -6.44 34.90
C ASP A 491 -13.89 -6.06 33.46
N GLU A 492 -13.37 -4.84 33.27
CA GLU A 492 -12.86 -4.41 31.96
C GLU A 492 -11.59 -5.16 31.57
N ALA A 493 -10.68 -5.38 32.51
CA ALA A 493 -9.48 -6.20 32.28
C ALA A 493 -9.84 -7.64 31.90
N TRP A 494 -10.83 -8.22 32.58
CA TRP A 494 -11.36 -9.54 32.27
C TRP A 494 -11.97 -9.60 30.88
N ALA A 495 -12.80 -8.62 30.50
CA ALA A 495 -13.38 -8.54 29.17
C ALA A 495 -12.31 -8.43 28.06
N LEU A 496 -11.21 -7.70 28.32
CA LEU A 496 -10.10 -7.56 27.38
C LEU A 496 -9.18 -8.79 27.32
N SER A 497 -9.15 -9.60 28.39
CA SER A 497 -8.19 -10.70 28.56
C SER A 497 -8.23 -11.71 27.41
N LEU A 498 -9.42 -12.09 26.95
CA LEU A 498 -9.58 -13.04 25.84
C LEU A 498 -8.91 -12.55 24.56
N GLN A 499 -9.19 -11.30 24.17
CA GLN A 499 -8.58 -10.70 22.97
C GLN A 499 -7.06 -10.60 23.13
N LYS A 500 -6.60 -10.11 24.28
CA LYS A 500 -5.17 -10.01 24.57
C LYS A 500 -4.48 -11.38 24.49
N ASP A 501 -5.06 -12.42 25.07
CA ASP A 501 -4.45 -13.75 25.13
C ASP A 501 -4.36 -14.40 23.75
N VAL A 502 -5.41 -14.28 22.94
CA VAL A 502 -5.41 -14.77 21.55
C VAL A 502 -4.33 -14.07 20.71
N VAL A 503 -4.24 -12.75 20.78
CA VAL A 503 -3.24 -11.99 20.01
C VAL A 503 -1.83 -12.21 20.58
N THR A 504 -1.68 -12.38 21.89
CA THR A 504 -0.37 -12.69 22.50
C THR A 504 0.14 -14.06 22.03
N ALA A 505 -0.76 -15.02 21.83
CA ALA A 505 -0.39 -16.36 21.35
C ALA A 505 0.15 -16.36 19.90
N SER A 506 -0.14 -15.33 19.09
CA SER A 506 0.40 -15.20 17.73
C SER A 506 1.72 -14.43 17.66
N ALA A 507 2.18 -13.85 18.77
CA ALA A 507 3.44 -13.10 18.82
C ALA A 507 4.66 -14.03 18.77
N ASP A 508 5.66 -13.66 17.96
CA ASP A 508 6.91 -14.44 17.82
C ASP A 508 7.81 -14.38 19.05
N ILE A 509 7.52 -13.45 19.97
CA ILE A 509 8.28 -13.22 21.20
C ILE A 509 7.32 -13.06 22.38
N ARG A 510 7.83 -13.34 23.58
CA ARG A 510 7.08 -13.08 24.81
C ARG A 510 6.89 -11.57 25.00
N VAL A 511 5.64 -11.12 25.00
CA VAL A 511 5.25 -9.74 25.32
C VAL A 511 5.13 -9.60 26.84
N ALA A 512 6.19 -9.11 27.49
CA ALA A 512 6.21 -8.87 28.94
C ALA A 512 5.76 -7.45 29.33
N ALA A 513 5.93 -6.50 28.42
CA ALA A 513 5.48 -5.12 28.53
C ALA A 513 5.09 -4.62 27.14
N SER A 514 4.33 -3.54 27.09
CA SER A 514 3.92 -2.84 25.87
C SER A 514 5.07 -2.16 25.11
N CYS A 515 6.27 -2.07 25.71
CA CYS A 515 7.47 -1.55 25.07
C CYS A 515 8.71 -2.07 25.80
N PHE A 516 9.77 -2.43 25.06
CA PHE A 516 11.06 -2.80 25.63
C PHE A 516 11.79 -1.65 26.34
N CYS A 517 11.33 -0.41 26.11
CA CYS A 517 11.79 0.76 26.83
C CYS A 517 11.45 0.74 28.33
N ARG A 518 10.52 -0.12 28.76
CA ARG A 518 10.22 -0.35 30.18
C ARG A 518 11.10 -1.47 30.73
N VAL A 519 12.24 -1.08 31.30
CA VAL A 519 13.24 -2.02 31.80
C VAL A 519 12.81 -2.73 33.09
N SER A 520 11.93 -2.11 33.88
CA SER A 520 11.38 -2.69 35.12
C SER A 520 10.64 -4.03 34.89
N ALA A 521 10.05 -4.23 33.71
CA ALA A 521 9.25 -5.40 33.38
C ALA A 521 10.07 -6.55 32.75
N VAL A 522 11.29 -6.28 32.28
CA VAL A 522 12.12 -7.26 31.54
C VAL A 522 13.14 -7.96 32.45
N GLY A 523 13.35 -7.46 33.68
CA GLY A 523 14.29 -8.01 34.66
C GLY A 523 15.75 -7.83 34.26
N SER A 524 16.67 -7.85 35.23
CA SER A 524 18.12 -7.67 35.01
C SER A 524 18.81 -8.81 34.24
N ARG A 525 18.05 -9.76 33.67
CA ARG A 525 18.62 -10.84 32.86
C ARG A 525 19.00 -10.30 31.48
N ARG A 526 20.31 -10.02 31.35
CA ARG A 526 21.06 -9.65 30.14
C ARG A 526 20.90 -10.68 29.00
N THR A 527 19.71 -10.91 28.43
CA THR A 527 19.56 -11.62 27.15
C THR A 527 18.16 -11.36 26.57
N ALA A 528 17.86 -10.13 26.14
CA ALA A 528 16.63 -9.85 25.40
C ALA A 528 16.73 -10.26 23.91
N CYS A 529 17.89 -10.71 23.43
CA CYS A 529 18.11 -11.08 22.02
C CYS A 529 18.53 -12.55 21.81
N ALA A 530 18.35 -13.43 22.80
CA ALA A 530 18.58 -14.86 22.58
C ALA A 530 17.31 -15.47 21.96
N VAL A 531 17.38 -15.77 20.67
CA VAL A 531 16.42 -16.62 19.95
C VAL A 531 16.26 -17.94 20.74
N PRO A 532 15.05 -18.49 20.90
CA PRO A 532 14.90 -19.82 21.49
C PRO A 532 15.65 -20.83 20.60
N SER A 533 16.52 -21.63 21.22
CA SER A 533 17.21 -22.76 20.59
C SER A 533 16.25 -23.80 20.04
#